data_AF-A0A511AT95-F1
#
_entry.id   AF-A0A511AT95-F1
#
_cell.length_a   1.000
_cell.length_b   1.000
_cell.length_c   1.000
_cell.angle_alpha   90.00
_cell.angle_beta   90.00
_cell.angle_gamma   90.00
#
_symmetry.space_group_name_H-M   'P 1'
#
loop_
_entity.id
_entity.type
_entity.pdbx_description
1 polymer ?
#
loop_
_entity_poly.entity_id
_entity_poly.type
_entity_poly.pdbx_seq_one_letter_code
_entity_poly.pdbx_strand_id
1 'polypeptide(L)'
;MKNKWITKNRLKNLTLIFVGSLLYAISVNAFTVPNELTEGGLTGFSLILFYIFSIPPSYTIFIVNIVILAIGYKFLDKRTLYYTLIANGIISVLLLVVKEWAFIPETMLLAPIGSGLFMGAGIGLIMLGHGTTAGSDIIAKLLQKYAGLAIPTALLLIDILIVVPSGFIIGAENVFLTLINLYIQSKMIDFVLEGLNPKKSFFIISEKYAEVAEAIEQQLGRGITILDGKGYFTKEKKEILYIIISRREVLRVKRIVEMIDPNAFMTISQVQEVTGEGFTYLSEEVQAQRITEAQKEWDY
;
A
#
# COMPACT_ATOMS: atom_id res chain seq x y z
N MET A 1 -21.38 1.50 -23.52
CA MET A 1 -20.03 1.06 -23.07
C MET A 1 -19.62 1.56 -21.67
N LYS A 2 -20.03 2.76 -21.21
CA LYS A 2 -19.75 3.27 -19.84
C LYS A 2 -20.15 2.34 -18.68
N ASN A 3 -21.30 1.64 -18.77
CA ASN A 3 -21.76 0.76 -17.69
C ASN A 3 -20.86 -0.46 -17.45
N LYS A 4 -20.27 -1.08 -18.48
CA LYS A 4 -19.40 -2.26 -18.32
C LYS A 4 -18.11 -1.92 -17.55
N TRP A 5 -17.53 -0.75 -17.79
CA TRP A 5 -16.31 -0.28 -17.11
C TRP A 5 -16.56 0.05 -15.63
N ILE A 6 -17.68 0.70 -15.32
CA ILE A 6 -18.09 0.99 -13.93
C ILE A 6 -18.34 -0.32 -13.16
N THR A 7 -18.95 -1.32 -13.80
CA THR A 7 -19.20 -2.63 -13.17
C THR A 7 -17.90 -3.43 -12.94
N LYS A 8 -16.95 -3.40 -13.89
CA LYS A 8 -15.65 -4.09 -13.73
C LYS A 8 -14.83 -3.52 -12.57
N ASN A 9 -14.80 -2.19 -12.42
CA ASN A 9 -14.12 -1.54 -11.30
C ASN A 9 -14.81 -1.81 -9.95
N ARG A 10 -16.15 -1.88 -9.92
CA ARG A 10 -16.89 -2.26 -8.70
C ARG A 10 -16.61 -3.70 -8.30
N LEU A 11 -16.65 -4.64 -9.25
CA LEU A 11 -16.37 -6.05 -8.99
C LEU A 11 -14.94 -6.23 -8.45
N LYS A 12 -13.95 -5.58 -9.09
CA LYS A 12 -12.57 -5.58 -8.60
C LYS A 12 -12.47 -5.11 -7.14
N ASN A 13 -13.09 -3.98 -6.79
CA ASN A 13 -13.06 -3.46 -5.43
C ASN A 13 -13.71 -4.43 -4.44
N LEU A 14 -14.87 -5.01 -4.79
CA LEU A 14 -15.55 -5.98 -3.94
C LEU A 14 -14.74 -7.25 -3.75
N THR A 15 -14.06 -7.74 -4.79
CA THR A 15 -13.15 -8.89 -4.69
C THR A 15 -11.97 -8.57 -3.78
N LEU A 16 -11.35 -7.40 -3.93
CA LEU A 16 -10.25 -6.96 -3.06
C LEU A 16 -10.69 -6.87 -1.60
N ILE A 17 -11.87 -6.31 -1.34
CA ILE A 17 -12.45 -6.23 0.00
C ILE A 17 -12.72 -7.63 0.55
N PHE A 18 -13.36 -8.51 -0.21
CA PHE A 18 -13.68 -9.85 0.25
C PHE A 18 -12.41 -10.66 0.62
N VAL A 19 -11.42 -10.67 -0.28
CA VAL A 19 -10.14 -11.37 -0.03
C VAL A 19 -9.41 -10.73 1.15
N GLY A 20 -9.37 -9.40 1.22
CA GLY A 20 -8.73 -8.71 2.33
C GLY A 20 -9.42 -8.99 3.67
N SER A 21 -10.75 -9.00 3.71
CA SER A 21 -11.53 -9.38 4.90
C SER A 21 -11.32 -10.83 5.33
N LEU A 22 -11.10 -11.75 4.39
CA LEU A 22 -10.76 -13.13 4.70
C LEU A 22 -9.38 -13.25 5.34
N LEU A 23 -8.37 -12.59 4.78
CA LEU A 23 -7.02 -12.57 5.37
C LEU A 23 -7.01 -11.91 6.76
N TYR A 24 -7.78 -10.84 6.92
CA TYR A 24 -8.00 -10.18 8.22
C TYR A 24 -8.60 -11.18 9.23
N ALA A 25 -9.68 -11.88 8.88
CA ALA A 25 -10.33 -12.83 9.77
C ALA A 25 -9.43 -14.03 10.12
N ILE A 26 -8.66 -14.53 9.15
CA ILE A 26 -7.64 -15.56 9.39
C ILE A 26 -6.60 -15.04 10.37
N SER A 27 -6.09 -13.83 10.19
CA SER A 27 -5.11 -13.25 11.12
C SER A 27 -5.62 -13.25 12.55
N VAL A 28 -6.82 -12.69 12.78
CA VAL A 28 -7.41 -12.58 14.12
C VAL A 28 -7.63 -13.95 14.75
N ASN A 29 -8.32 -14.87 14.06
CA ASN A 29 -8.78 -16.11 14.68
C ASN A 29 -7.73 -17.23 14.66
N ALA A 30 -6.83 -17.25 13.68
CA ALA A 30 -5.78 -18.27 13.60
C ALA A 30 -4.53 -17.89 14.39
N PHE A 31 -4.13 -16.62 14.38
CA PHE A 31 -2.86 -16.18 14.94
C PHE A 31 -3.03 -15.31 16.19
N THR A 32 -3.86 -14.27 16.13
CA THR A 32 -3.93 -13.26 17.19
C THR A 32 -4.57 -13.82 18.47
N VAL A 33 -5.81 -14.30 18.38
CA VAL A 33 -6.58 -14.79 19.54
C VAL A 33 -5.95 -16.03 20.19
N PRO A 34 -5.52 -17.08 19.46
CA PRO A 34 -4.97 -18.28 20.09
C PRO A 34 -3.62 -18.07 20.80
N ASN A 35 -2.89 -17.00 20.46
CA ASN A 35 -1.59 -16.69 21.04
C ASN A 35 -1.66 -15.48 22.00
N GLU A 36 -2.88 -15.10 22.45
CA GLU A 36 -3.12 -13.97 23.36
C GLU A 36 -2.47 -12.65 22.93
N LEU A 37 -2.26 -12.50 21.62
CA LEU A 37 -1.79 -11.27 21.03
C LEU A 37 -2.95 -10.28 21.02
N THR A 38 -2.59 -9.00 21.02
CA THR A 38 -3.56 -7.93 20.81
C THR A 38 -3.32 -7.34 19.43
N GLU A 39 -4.23 -6.47 18.99
CA GLU A 39 -4.00 -5.60 17.85
C GLU A 39 -4.00 -4.14 18.34
N GLY A 40 -3.74 -3.20 17.45
CA GLY A 40 -4.00 -1.81 17.77
C GLY A 40 -5.42 -1.39 17.44
N GLY A 41 -5.69 -0.10 17.63
CA GLY A 41 -6.95 0.49 17.21
C GLY A 41 -8.18 -0.14 17.84
N LEU A 42 -9.23 -0.23 17.04
CA LEU A 42 -10.51 -0.74 17.50
C LEU A 42 -10.51 -2.25 17.72
N THR A 43 -9.82 -3.01 16.87
CA THR A 43 -9.70 -4.45 17.06
C THR A 43 -8.98 -4.75 18.37
N GLY A 44 -7.90 -4.04 18.67
CA GLY A 44 -7.18 -4.13 19.94
C GLY A 44 -8.07 -3.90 21.14
N PHE A 45 -8.84 -2.81 21.10
CA PHE A 45 -9.84 -2.52 22.12
C PHE A 45 -10.87 -3.66 22.25
N SER A 46 -11.30 -4.23 21.13
CA SER A 46 -12.27 -5.34 21.11
C SER A 46 -11.69 -6.64 21.66
N LEU A 47 -10.41 -6.93 21.40
CA LEU A 47 -9.69 -8.08 21.94
C LEU A 47 -9.46 -7.95 23.45
N ILE A 48 -9.12 -6.75 23.92
CA ILE A 48 -9.03 -6.47 25.36
C ILE A 48 -10.37 -6.75 26.06
N LEU A 49 -11.48 -6.28 25.49
CA LEU A 49 -12.81 -6.58 26.03
C LEU A 49 -13.14 -8.07 25.97
N PHE A 50 -12.66 -8.79 24.95
CA PHE A 50 -12.77 -10.24 24.88
C PHE A 50 -11.97 -10.93 26.00
N TYR A 51 -10.73 -10.52 26.26
CA TYR A 51 -9.90 -11.13 27.30
C TYR A 51 -10.41 -10.87 28.72
N ILE A 52 -11.07 -9.74 28.97
CA ILE A 52 -11.62 -9.41 30.30
C ILE A 52 -13.04 -9.95 30.47
N PHE A 53 -13.91 -9.75 29.48
CA PHE A 53 -15.36 -9.98 29.60
C PHE A 53 -15.88 -11.12 28.71
N SER A 54 -15.02 -11.79 27.95
CA SER A 54 -15.40 -12.85 27.00
C SER A 54 -16.41 -12.39 25.93
N ILE A 55 -16.48 -11.08 25.65
CA ILE A 55 -17.35 -10.52 24.61
C ILE A 55 -16.70 -10.78 23.24
N PRO A 56 -17.33 -11.54 22.32
CA PRO A 56 -16.71 -11.87 21.05
C PRO A 56 -16.38 -10.62 20.22
N PRO A 57 -15.17 -10.52 19.64
CA PRO A 57 -14.75 -9.35 18.87
C PRO A 57 -15.69 -8.98 17.72
N SER A 58 -16.38 -9.96 17.13
CA SER A 58 -17.37 -9.75 16.07
C SER A 58 -18.47 -8.75 16.44
N TYR A 59 -18.92 -8.72 17.70
CA TYR A 59 -19.97 -7.81 18.14
C TYR A 59 -19.41 -6.41 18.44
N THR A 60 -18.31 -6.34 19.19
CA THR A 60 -17.69 -5.08 19.60
C THR A 60 -17.19 -4.29 18.39
N ILE A 61 -16.49 -4.95 17.46
CA ILE A 61 -16.01 -4.33 16.23
C ILE A 61 -17.18 -3.77 15.43
N PHE A 62 -18.24 -4.57 15.24
CA PHE A 62 -19.40 -4.13 14.45
C PHE A 62 -20.08 -2.90 15.05
N ILE A 63 -20.37 -2.91 16.36
CA ILE A 63 -21.07 -1.82 17.05
C ILE A 63 -20.22 -0.55 17.04
N VAL A 64 -18.95 -0.63 17.45
CA VAL A 64 -18.12 0.57 17.54
C VAL A 64 -17.78 1.09 16.15
N ASN A 65 -17.65 0.22 15.14
CA ASN A 65 -17.49 0.66 13.76
C ASN A 65 -18.68 1.46 13.24
N ILE A 66 -19.91 1.10 13.61
CA ILE A 66 -21.08 1.92 13.25
C ILE A 66 -20.96 3.33 13.85
N VAL A 67 -20.52 3.44 15.11
CA VAL A 67 -20.34 4.73 15.78
C VAL A 67 -19.24 5.56 15.10
N ILE A 68 -18.07 4.96 14.86
CA ILE A 68 -16.94 5.65 14.21
C ILE A 68 -17.30 6.03 12.77
N LEU A 69 -18.03 5.18 12.04
CA LEU A 69 -18.51 5.52 10.70
C LEU A 69 -19.51 6.68 10.71
N ALA A 70 -20.38 6.76 11.72
CA ALA A 70 -21.30 7.88 11.87
C ALA A 70 -20.52 9.20 12.09
N ILE A 71 -19.45 9.17 12.87
CA ILE A 71 -18.56 10.32 13.10
C ILE A 71 -17.75 10.64 11.82
N GLY A 72 -17.20 9.61 11.17
CA GLY A 72 -16.39 9.67 9.96
C GLY A 72 -17.15 10.05 8.70
N TYR A 73 -18.50 10.00 8.73
CA TYR A 73 -19.36 10.31 7.58
C TYR A 73 -19.12 11.71 7.00
N LYS A 74 -18.72 12.68 7.83
CA LYS A 74 -18.39 14.04 7.38
C LYS A 74 -17.01 14.16 6.73
N PHE A 75 -16.11 13.20 6.96
CA PHE A 75 -14.70 13.29 6.57
C PHE A 75 -14.34 12.36 5.40
N LEU A 76 -15.10 11.27 5.23
CA LEU A 76 -14.92 10.29 4.17
C LEU A 76 -15.83 10.59 2.97
N ASP A 77 -15.35 10.30 1.77
CA ASP A 77 -16.18 10.35 0.59
C ASP A 77 -17.21 9.20 0.59
N LYS A 78 -18.34 9.41 -0.11
CA LYS A 78 -19.48 8.47 -0.14
C LYS A 78 -19.09 7.07 -0.63
N ARG A 79 -18.09 6.98 -1.51
CA ARG A 79 -17.62 5.69 -2.06
C ARG A 79 -16.84 4.92 -0.99
N THR A 80 -15.92 5.58 -0.30
CA THR A 80 -15.19 4.96 0.82
C THR A 80 -16.13 4.49 1.93
N LEU A 81 -17.11 5.32 2.29
CA LEU A 81 -18.10 4.96 3.31
C LEU A 81 -18.89 3.69 2.94
N TYR A 82 -19.37 3.59 1.70
CA TYR A 82 -20.12 2.45 1.21
C TYR A 82 -19.29 1.15 1.24
N TYR A 83 -18.06 1.19 0.72
CA TYR A 83 -17.18 0.01 0.72
C TYR A 83 -16.72 -0.39 2.13
N THR A 84 -16.58 0.57 3.03
CA THR A 84 -16.25 0.31 4.44
C THR A 84 -17.39 -0.41 5.16
N LEU A 85 -18.65 0.00 4.94
CA LEU A 85 -19.82 -0.70 5.50
C LEU A 85 -19.87 -2.16 5.02
N ILE A 86 -19.58 -2.39 3.73
CA ILE A 86 -19.50 -3.74 3.18
C ILE A 86 -18.36 -4.53 3.81
N ALA A 87 -17.15 -3.94 3.89
CA ALA A 87 -16.00 -4.58 4.51
C ALA A 87 -16.29 -5.00 5.94
N ASN A 88 -16.88 -4.11 6.75
CA ASN A 88 -17.25 -4.41 8.14
C ASN A 88 -18.26 -5.55 8.26
N GLY A 89 -19.28 -5.58 7.40
CA GLY A 89 -20.24 -6.67 7.37
C GLY A 89 -19.56 -8.00 7.04
N ILE A 90 -18.70 -8.01 6.03
CA ILE A 90 -17.96 -9.22 5.62
C ILE A 90 -16.99 -9.66 6.73
N ILE A 91 -16.19 -8.76 7.29
CA ILE A 91 -15.26 -9.05 8.40
C ILE A 91 -16.02 -9.66 9.58
N SER A 92 -17.13 -9.05 10.00
CA SER A 92 -17.90 -9.52 11.14
C SER A 92 -18.44 -10.94 10.93
N VAL A 93 -18.91 -11.25 9.72
CA VAL A 93 -19.35 -12.61 9.35
C VAL A 93 -18.17 -13.58 9.28
N LEU A 94 -17.05 -13.21 8.65
CA LEU A 94 -15.89 -14.08 8.51
C LEU A 94 -15.23 -14.37 9.86
N LEU A 95 -15.19 -13.41 10.79
CA LEU A 95 -14.72 -13.65 12.17
C LEU A 95 -15.59 -14.68 12.91
N LEU A 96 -16.87 -14.81 12.56
CA LEU A 96 -17.75 -15.84 13.14
C LEU A 96 -17.56 -17.22 12.50
N VAL A 97 -17.25 -17.25 11.20
CA VAL A 97 -17.13 -18.49 10.41
C VAL A 97 -15.73 -19.12 10.54
N VAL A 98 -14.67 -18.31 10.56
CA VAL A 98 -13.28 -18.78 10.59
C VAL A 98 -12.83 -19.04 12.03
N LYS A 99 -13.48 -19.96 12.77
CA LYS A 99 -13.18 -20.18 14.21
C LYS A 99 -12.21 -21.32 14.52
N GLU A 100 -11.94 -22.22 13.58
CA GLU A 100 -11.28 -23.50 13.88
C GLU A 100 -9.83 -23.61 13.39
N TRP A 101 -9.20 -22.50 12.97
CA TRP A 101 -7.87 -22.53 12.37
C TRP A 101 -6.76 -22.06 13.31
N ALA A 102 -6.82 -22.45 14.59
CA ALA A 102 -5.81 -22.02 15.56
C ALA A 102 -4.40 -22.51 15.18
N PHE A 103 -3.48 -21.56 15.01
CA PHE A 103 -2.06 -21.80 14.77
C PHE A 103 -1.28 -21.40 16.02
N ILE A 104 -0.83 -22.41 16.77
CA ILE A 104 -0.06 -22.24 18.01
C ILE A 104 1.33 -22.85 17.76
N PRO A 105 2.30 -22.07 17.29
CA PRO A 105 3.64 -22.56 17.00
C PRO A 105 4.44 -22.77 18.28
N GLU A 106 5.37 -23.74 18.26
CA GLU A 106 6.35 -23.90 19.35
C GLU A 106 7.27 -22.69 19.50
N THR A 107 7.53 -21.97 18.40
CA THR A 107 8.33 -20.75 18.39
C THR A 107 7.42 -19.52 18.51
N MET A 108 7.55 -18.80 19.62
CA MET A 108 6.68 -17.65 19.97
C MET A 108 6.65 -16.53 18.91
N LEU A 109 7.70 -16.37 18.11
CA LEU A 109 7.76 -15.34 17.06
C LEU A 109 6.96 -15.68 15.79
N LEU A 110 6.63 -16.95 15.54
CA LEU A 110 5.95 -17.33 14.29
C LEU A 110 4.49 -16.82 14.26
N ALA A 111 3.81 -16.81 15.41
CA ALA A 111 2.45 -16.31 15.53
C ALA A 111 2.32 -14.81 15.22
N PRO A 112 3.10 -13.89 15.85
CA PRO A 112 3.02 -12.46 15.55
C PRO A 112 3.51 -12.13 14.13
N ILE A 113 4.49 -12.86 13.58
CA ILE A 113 4.89 -12.70 12.17
C ILE A 113 3.74 -13.07 11.23
N GLY A 114 3.12 -14.24 11.44
CA GLY A 114 1.97 -14.69 10.65
C GLY A 114 0.82 -13.70 10.74
N SER A 115 0.44 -13.33 11.97
CA SER A 115 -0.58 -12.31 12.25
C SER A 115 -0.30 -11.04 11.46
N GLY A 116 0.91 -10.49 11.53
CA GLY A 116 1.25 -9.22 10.89
C GLY A 116 1.18 -9.27 9.37
N LEU A 117 1.65 -10.38 8.77
CA LEU A 117 1.59 -10.60 7.33
C LEU A 117 0.14 -10.71 6.83
N PHE A 118 -0.66 -11.58 7.43
CA PHE A 118 -2.06 -11.79 7.03
C PHE A 118 -2.91 -10.54 7.29
N MET A 119 -2.72 -9.90 8.46
CA MET A 119 -3.44 -8.69 8.83
C MET A 119 -3.12 -7.53 7.92
N GLY A 120 -1.83 -7.22 7.74
CA GLY A 120 -1.41 -6.09 6.93
C GLY A 120 -1.75 -6.27 5.46
N ALA A 121 -1.66 -7.51 4.94
CA ALA A 121 -2.16 -7.82 3.60
C ALA A 121 -3.68 -7.62 3.49
N GLY A 122 -4.43 -8.07 4.50
CA GLY A 122 -5.88 -7.92 4.57
C GLY A 122 -6.33 -6.46 4.53
N ILE A 123 -5.78 -5.64 5.45
CA ILE A 123 -6.06 -4.20 5.53
C ILE A 123 -5.64 -3.49 4.24
N GLY A 124 -4.44 -3.77 3.73
CA GLY A 124 -3.94 -3.20 2.48
C GLY A 124 -4.86 -3.47 1.29
N LEU A 125 -5.35 -4.71 1.14
CA LEU A 125 -6.28 -5.07 0.06
C LEU A 125 -7.64 -4.39 0.20
N ILE A 126 -8.18 -4.30 1.42
CA ILE A 126 -9.44 -3.58 1.68
C ILE A 126 -9.28 -2.12 1.28
N MET A 127 -8.16 -1.48 1.66
CA MET A 127 -7.85 -0.10 1.32
C MET A 127 -7.64 0.11 -0.19
N LEU A 128 -6.97 -0.82 -0.89
CA LEU A 128 -6.89 -0.82 -2.36
C LEU A 128 -8.28 -0.90 -3.02
N GLY A 129 -9.23 -1.60 -2.40
CA GLY A 129 -10.63 -1.63 -2.79
C GLY A 129 -11.42 -0.34 -2.45
N HIS A 130 -10.75 0.71 -1.97
CA HIS A 130 -11.32 1.95 -1.42
C HIS A 130 -12.17 1.74 -0.14
N GLY A 131 -12.03 0.60 0.54
CA GLY A 131 -12.63 0.38 1.86
C GLY A 131 -11.69 0.80 3.01
N THR A 132 -12.10 0.42 4.21
CA THR A 132 -11.27 0.33 5.43
C THR A 132 -11.91 -0.73 6.34
N THR A 133 -11.18 -1.26 7.31
CA THR A 133 -11.72 -2.14 8.36
C THR A 133 -12.55 -1.39 9.41
N ALA A 134 -12.57 -0.05 9.32
CA ALA A 134 -13.12 0.89 10.30
C ALA A 134 -12.57 0.71 11.73
N GLY A 135 -12.42 1.83 12.43
CA GLY A 135 -11.65 1.89 13.68
C GLY A 135 -10.59 2.98 13.61
N SER A 136 -9.35 2.64 13.98
CA SER A 136 -8.18 3.54 13.91
C SER A 136 -7.87 3.99 12.48
N ASP A 137 -8.21 3.20 11.45
CA ASP A 137 -8.04 3.56 10.04
C ASP A 137 -8.67 4.89 9.62
N ILE A 138 -9.84 5.23 10.17
CA ILE A 138 -10.51 6.49 9.84
C ILE A 138 -9.70 7.66 10.41
N ILE A 139 -9.18 7.48 11.62
CA ILE A 139 -8.29 8.45 12.26
C ILE A 139 -6.97 8.53 11.50
N ALA A 140 -6.40 7.40 11.05
CA ALA A 140 -5.18 7.38 10.26
C ALA A 140 -5.33 8.08 8.90
N LYS A 141 -6.46 7.88 8.20
CA LYS A 141 -6.79 8.64 6.97
C LYS A 141 -6.95 10.14 7.26
N LEU A 142 -7.50 10.50 8.41
CA LEU A 142 -7.62 11.89 8.84
C LEU A 142 -6.23 12.50 9.09
N LEU A 143 -5.35 11.79 9.80
CA LEU A 143 -3.97 12.21 10.06
C LEU A 143 -3.17 12.31 8.76
N GLN A 144 -3.36 11.42 7.79
CA GLN A 144 -2.77 11.57 6.47
C GLN A 144 -3.24 12.87 5.81
N LYS A 145 -4.56 13.12 5.81
CA LYS A 145 -5.17 14.29 5.16
C LYS A 145 -4.72 15.62 5.77
N TYR A 146 -4.61 15.70 7.09
CA TYR A 146 -4.35 16.96 7.80
C TYR A 146 -2.90 17.14 8.27
N ALA A 147 -2.16 16.05 8.54
CA ALA A 147 -0.79 16.08 9.03
C ALA A 147 0.24 15.49 8.03
N GLY A 148 -0.19 14.97 6.88
CA GLY A 148 0.70 14.44 5.84
C GLY A 148 1.41 13.14 6.21
N LEU A 149 1.00 12.48 7.30
CA LEU A 149 1.59 11.21 7.73
C LEU A 149 1.20 10.08 6.77
N ALA A 150 2.14 9.19 6.46
CA ALA A 150 1.82 7.95 5.76
C ALA A 150 0.81 7.13 6.59
N ILE A 151 -0.18 6.51 5.93
CA ILE A 151 -1.26 5.79 6.63
C ILE A 151 -0.68 4.68 7.54
N PRO A 152 0.29 3.86 7.10
CA PRO A 152 0.80 2.78 7.95
C PRO A 152 1.58 3.27 9.16
N THR A 153 2.19 4.45 9.08
CA THR A 153 2.81 5.13 10.21
C THR A 153 1.76 5.67 11.18
N ALA A 154 0.71 6.31 10.66
CA ALA A 154 -0.38 6.83 11.49
C ALA A 154 -1.12 5.71 12.24
N LEU A 155 -1.36 4.57 11.58
CA LEU A 155 -1.91 3.36 12.19
C LEU A 155 -1.01 2.87 13.33
N LEU A 156 0.27 2.64 13.04
CA LEU A 156 1.23 2.13 14.03
C LEU A 156 1.28 3.00 15.31
N LEU A 157 1.22 4.33 15.17
CA LEU A 157 1.23 5.23 16.32
C LEU A 157 -0.04 5.13 17.18
N ILE A 158 -1.21 5.06 16.54
CA ILE A 158 -2.49 4.87 17.25
C ILE A 158 -2.51 3.51 17.94
N ASP A 159 -1.96 2.51 17.26
CA ASP A 159 -1.94 1.13 17.72
C ASP A 159 -1.04 0.97 18.95
N ILE A 160 0.16 1.56 18.94
CA ILE A 160 1.06 1.58 20.11
C ILE A 160 0.37 2.22 21.33
N LEU A 161 -0.40 3.29 21.13
CA LEU A 161 -1.11 3.98 22.22
C LEU A 161 -2.13 3.07 22.92
N ILE A 162 -2.70 2.10 22.19
CA ILE A 162 -3.69 1.15 22.71
C ILE A 162 -3.02 -0.10 23.27
N VAL A 163 -1.96 -0.59 22.63
CA VAL A 163 -1.27 -1.81 23.02
C VAL A 163 -0.45 -1.65 24.29
N VAL A 164 0.26 -0.53 24.48
CA VAL A 164 1.12 -0.36 25.67
C VAL A 164 0.32 -0.46 26.98
N PRO A 165 -0.83 0.22 27.14
CA PRO A 165 -1.69 0.02 28.31
C PRO A 165 -2.27 -1.39 28.44
N SER A 166 -2.43 -2.13 27.35
CA SER A 166 -2.96 -3.51 27.39
C SER A 166 -2.03 -4.49 28.12
N GLY A 167 -0.77 -4.12 28.34
CA GLY A 167 0.21 -4.94 29.08
C GLY A 167 -0.19 -5.27 30.51
N PHE A 168 -1.06 -4.48 31.13
CA PHE A 168 -1.65 -4.82 32.43
C PHE A 168 -2.60 -6.03 32.39
N ILE A 169 -3.03 -6.44 31.19
CA ILE A 169 -3.97 -7.53 30.96
C ILE A 169 -3.25 -8.73 30.32
N ILE A 170 -2.54 -8.50 29.21
CA ILE A 170 -1.92 -9.58 28.41
C ILE A 170 -0.48 -9.91 28.85
N GLY A 171 0.12 -9.10 29.74
CA GLY A 171 1.51 -9.25 30.17
C GLY A 171 2.52 -8.59 29.23
N ALA A 172 3.71 -8.32 29.75
CA ALA A 172 4.76 -7.57 29.03
C ALA A 172 5.28 -8.32 27.79
N GLU A 173 5.38 -9.66 27.86
CA GLU A 173 5.85 -10.48 26.74
C GLU A 173 4.92 -10.39 25.53
N ASN A 174 3.62 -10.59 25.73
CA ASN A 174 2.62 -10.46 24.67
C ASN A 174 2.52 -9.03 24.11
N VAL A 175 2.83 -8.00 24.91
CA VAL A 175 2.99 -6.62 24.40
C VAL A 175 4.13 -6.53 23.40
N PHE A 176 5.32 -7.03 23.71
CA PHE A 176 6.44 -6.99 22.76
C PHE A 176 6.17 -7.81 21.50
N LEU A 177 5.57 -9.00 21.64
CA LEU A 177 5.14 -9.82 20.49
C LEU A 177 4.10 -9.08 19.64
N THR A 178 3.16 -8.38 20.28
CA THR A 178 2.18 -7.54 19.59
C THR A 178 2.83 -6.36 18.88
N LEU A 179 3.84 -5.70 19.47
CA LEU A 179 4.57 -4.61 18.81
C LEU A 179 5.31 -5.10 17.55
N ILE A 180 5.87 -6.32 17.57
CA ILE A 180 6.47 -6.95 16.40
C ILE A 180 5.41 -7.19 15.31
N ASN A 181 4.26 -7.75 15.71
CA ASN A 181 3.10 -7.94 14.83
C ASN A 181 2.69 -6.61 14.15
N LEU A 182 2.49 -5.55 14.93
CA LEU A 182 2.10 -4.22 14.42
C LEU A 182 3.14 -3.62 13.44
N TYR A 183 4.43 -3.79 13.72
CA TYR A 183 5.48 -3.33 12.82
C TYR A 183 5.44 -4.06 11.48
N ILE A 184 5.31 -5.40 11.50
CA ILE A 184 5.21 -6.22 10.29
C ILE A 184 3.93 -5.89 9.52
N GLN A 185 2.80 -5.75 10.22
CA GLN A 185 1.54 -5.29 9.66
C GLN A 185 1.70 -3.96 8.93
N SER A 186 2.30 -2.96 9.57
CA SER A 186 2.56 -1.65 8.96
C SER A 186 3.37 -1.77 7.66
N LYS A 187 4.46 -2.57 7.66
CA LYS A 187 5.27 -2.83 6.47
C LYS A 187 4.51 -3.58 5.38
N MET A 188 3.65 -4.51 5.76
CA MET A 188 2.84 -5.26 4.80
C MET A 188 1.74 -4.38 4.18
N ILE A 189 1.13 -3.47 4.96
CA ILE A 189 0.17 -2.49 4.42
C ILE A 189 0.86 -1.58 3.40
N ASP A 190 2.02 -1.00 3.75
CA ASP A 190 2.83 -0.19 2.82
C ASP A 190 3.10 -0.98 1.53
N PHE A 191 3.56 -2.23 1.65
CA PHE A 191 3.87 -3.07 0.51
C PHE A 191 2.66 -3.35 -0.40
N VAL A 192 1.47 -3.58 0.17
CA VAL A 192 0.24 -3.79 -0.62
C VAL A 192 -0.20 -2.49 -1.29
N LEU A 193 -0.18 -1.37 -0.56
CA LEU A 193 -0.65 -0.07 -1.05
C LEU A 193 0.27 0.51 -2.13
N GLU A 194 1.58 0.51 -1.91
CA GLU A 194 2.58 0.96 -2.91
C GLU A 194 2.69 -0.02 -4.09
N GLY A 195 2.32 -1.28 -3.86
CA GLY A 195 2.37 -2.37 -4.83
C GLY A 195 3.78 -2.89 -5.09
N LEU A 196 3.87 -3.95 -5.89
CA LEU A 196 5.10 -4.68 -6.20
C LEU A 196 6.12 -3.91 -7.09
N ASN A 197 5.84 -2.65 -7.44
CA ASN A 197 6.60 -1.95 -8.46
C ASN A 197 6.83 -0.46 -8.13
N PRO A 198 7.64 -0.17 -7.09
CA PRO A 198 7.97 1.20 -6.72
C PRO A 198 8.62 1.91 -7.92
N LYS A 199 8.24 3.16 -8.15
CA LYS A 199 8.81 3.95 -9.24
C LYS A 199 10.14 4.55 -8.83
N LYS A 200 11.01 4.70 -9.81
CA LYS A 200 12.32 5.32 -9.68
C LYS A 200 12.40 6.50 -10.64
N SER A 201 12.97 7.60 -10.18
CA SER A 201 13.35 8.70 -11.04
C SER A 201 14.83 8.57 -11.35
N PHE A 202 15.18 8.86 -12.59
CA PHE A 202 16.52 8.98 -13.10
C PHE A 202 16.76 10.44 -13.46
N PHE A 203 17.84 11.01 -12.94
CA PHE A 203 18.47 12.19 -13.52
C PHE A 203 19.72 11.72 -14.24
N ILE A 204 19.77 11.91 -15.55
CA ILE A 204 20.91 11.48 -16.39
C ILE A 204 21.54 12.73 -16.99
N ILE A 205 22.82 12.93 -16.71
CA ILE A 205 23.65 14.01 -17.24
C ILE A 205 24.66 13.35 -18.19
N SER A 206 24.57 13.68 -19.47
CA SER A 206 25.39 13.09 -20.53
C SER A 206 25.65 14.13 -21.62
N GLU A 207 26.83 14.08 -22.23
CA GLU A 207 27.11 14.88 -23.43
C GLU A 207 26.36 14.34 -24.67
N LYS A 208 25.94 13.07 -24.62
CA LYS A 208 25.15 12.40 -25.66
C LYS A 208 23.69 12.25 -25.25
N TYR A 209 23.13 13.25 -24.57
CA TYR A 209 21.77 13.18 -24.04
C TYR A 209 20.71 12.84 -25.10
N ALA A 210 20.87 13.32 -26.34
CA ALA A 210 19.94 13.05 -27.44
C ALA A 210 19.91 11.56 -27.82
N GLU A 211 21.08 10.95 -28.05
CA GLU A 211 21.21 9.51 -28.36
C GLU A 211 20.66 8.65 -27.21
N VAL A 212 20.95 9.04 -25.97
CA VAL A 212 20.44 8.36 -24.77
C VAL A 212 18.91 8.45 -24.70
N ALA A 213 18.35 9.64 -24.94
CA ALA A 213 16.90 9.86 -24.90
C ALA A 213 16.20 9.03 -25.97
N GLU A 214 16.71 9.05 -27.20
CA GLU A 214 16.17 8.28 -28.32
C GLU A 214 16.20 6.77 -28.04
N ALA A 215 17.33 6.24 -27.55
CA ALA A 215 17.45 4.83 -27.24
C ALA A 215 16.50 4.38 -26.12
N ILE A 216 16.28 5.23 -25.11
CA ILE A 216 15.32 4.96 -24.02
C ILE A 216 13.89 4.99 -24.56
N GLU A 217 13.54 5.97 -25.39
CA GLU A 217 12.21 6.07 -26.00
C GLU A 217 11.91 4.84 -26.87
N GLN A 218 12.81 4.48 -27.79
CA GLN A 218 12.62 3.36 -28.72
C GLN A 218 12.56 2.00 -28.01
N GLN A 219 13.42 1.76 -27.01
CA GLN A 219 13.52 0.44 -26.37
C GLN A 219 12.54 0.23 -25.22
N LEU A 220 12.06 1.31 -24.59
CA LEU A 220 11.24 1.25 -23.38
C LEU A 220 9.90 1.99 -23.51
N GLY A 221 9.69 2.82 -24.53
CA GLY A 221 8.45 3.59 -24.72
C GLY A 221 8.18 4.56 -23.57
N ARG A 222 9.24 5.11 -22.96
CA ARG A 222 9.14 5.99 -21.78
C ARG A 222 9.28 7.45 -22.19
N GLY A 223 8.35 8.27 -21.72
CA GLY A 223 8.45 9.73 -21.85
C GLY A 223 9.61 10.28 -21.04
N ILE A 224 10.32 11.25 -21.63
CA ILE A 224 11.51 11.86 -21.07
C ILE A 224 11.30 13.37 -21.05
N THR A 225 11.64 14.01 -19.93
CA THR A 225 11.67 15.46 -19.83
C THR A 225 13.12 15.92 -19.88
N ILE A 226 13.44 16.86 -20.76
CA ILE A 226 14.75 17.51 -20.81
C ILE A 226 14.70 18.72 -19.87
N LEU A 227 15.68 18.81 -18.97
CA LEU A 227 15.87 19.92 -18.05
C LEU A 227 17.14 20.68 -18.40
N ASP A 228 17.04 22.00 -18.53
CA ASP A 228 18.20 22.86 -18.73
C ASP A 228 18.93 23.10 -17.40
N GLY A 229 20.17 22.62 -17.33
CA GLY A 229 21.08 22.82 -16.22
C GLY A 229 22.28 23.69 -16.59
N LYS A 230 23.02 24.13 -15.57
CA LYS A 230 24.32 24.77 -15.74
C LYS A 230 25.32 24.22 -14.74
N GLY A 231 26.45 23.72 -15.22
CA GLY A 231 27.53 23.24 -14.36
C GLY A 231 28.06 24.37 -13.50
N TYR A 232 28.09 24.22 -12.18
CA TYR A 232 28.64 25.28 -11.32
C TYR A 232 30.16 25.45 -11.54
N PHE A 233 30.90 24.36 -11.72
CA PHE A 233 32.34 24.40 -11.92
C PHE A 233 32.70 24.80 -13.36
N THR A 234 32.13 24.12 -14.36
CA THR A 234 32.44 24.37 -15.79
C THR A 234 31.77 25.63 -16.34
N LYS A 235 30.69 26.11 -15.70
CA LYS A 235 29.82 27.20 -16.19
C LYS A 235 29.16 26.92 -17.54
N GLU A 236 29.21 25.70 -18.02
CA GLU A 236 28.59 25.27 -19.27
C GLU A 236 27.13 24.91 -19.06
N LYS A 237 26.32 25.12 -20.10
CA LYS A 237 24.97 24.57 -20.15
C LYS A 237 25.05 23.05 -20.25
N LYS A 238 24.14 22.37 -19.56
CA LYS A 238 24.04 20.91 -19.52
C LYS A 238 22.58 20.53 -19.65
N GLU A 239 22.26 19.69 -20.62
CA GLU A 239 20.95 19.08 -20.75
C GLU A 239 20.88 17.84 -19.84
N ILE A 240 19.84 17.78 -19.01
CA ILE A 240 19.65 16.72 -18.04
C ILE A 240 18.36 15.98 -18.37
N LEU A 241 18.45 14.67 -18.58
CA LEU A 241 17.25 13.85 -18.80
C LEU A 241 16.64 13.49 -17.46
N TYR A 242 15.38 13.86 -17.27
CA TYR A 242 14.54 13.41 -16.18
C TYR A 242 13.53 12.38 -16.67
N ILE A 243 13.59 11.20 -16.08
CA ILE A 243 12.80 10.05 -16.50
C ILE A 243 12.25 9.32 -15.28
N ILE A 244 10.98 8.93 -15.34
CA ILE A 244 10.33 8.09 -14.33
C ILE A 244 10.11 6.70 -14.93
N ILE A 245 10.58 5.67 -14.22
CA ILE A 245 10.45 4.27 -14.63
C ILE A 245 10.00 3.38 -13.49
N SER A 246 9.59 2.16 -13.82
CA SER A 246 9.38 1.11 -12.83
C SER A 246 10.72 0.55 -12.34
N ARG A 247 10.74 -0.04 -11.13
CA ARG A 247 11.93 -0.69 -10.57
C ARG A 247 12.52 -1.76 -11.49
N ARG A 248 11.70 -2.43 -12.30
CA ARG A 248 12.13 -3.49 -13.22
C ARG A 248 12.96 -2.96 -14.39
N GLU A 249 12.75 -1.70 -14.78
CA GLU A 249 13.41 -1.07 -15.93
C GLU A 249 14.76 -0.44 -15.57
N VAL A 250 15.05 -0.28 -14.27
CA VAL A 250 16.27 0.35 -13.74
C VAL A 250 17.54 -0.20 -14.38
N LEU A 251 17.68 -1.53 -14.42
CA LEU A 251 18.86 -2.17 -15.00
C LEU A 251 18.98 -1.94 -16.50
N ARG A 252 17.85 -1.82 -17.21
CA ARG A 252 17.83 -1.65 -18.66
C ARG A 252 18.22 -0.22 -19.04
N VAL A 253 17.68 0.79 -18.34
CA VAL A 253 18.09 2.20 -18.50
C VAL A 253 19.57 2.36 -18.18
N LYS A 254 20.04 1.82 -17.06
CA LYS A 254 21.47 1.90 -16.69
C LYS A 254 22.38 1.38 -17.79
N ARG A 255 22.07 0.20 -18.37
CA ARG A 255 22.85 -0.37 -19.48
C ARG A 255 22.80 0.50 -20.74
N ILE A 256 21.64 1.03 -21.11
CA ILE A 256 21.50 1.89 -22.30
C ILE A 256 22.43 3.11 -22.16
N VAL A 257 22.38 3.79 -21.01
CA VAL A 257 23.20 4.97 -20.75
C VAL A 257 24.69 4.61 -20.78
N GLU A 258 25.10 3.56 -20.04
CA GLU A 258 26.51 3.13 -19.97
C GLU A 258 27.08 2.67 -21.32
N MET A 259 26.25 2.10 -22.20
CA MET A 259 26.66 1.69 -23.54
C MET A 259 26.87 2.88 -24.49
N ILE A 260 26.02 3.92 -24.39
CA ILE A 260 26.05 5.08 -25.28
C ILE A 260 27.11 6.10 -24.82
N ASP A 261 27.10 6.39 -23.51
CA ASP A 261 28.02 7.32 -22.87
C ASP A 261 28.56 6.75 -21.55
N PRO A 262 29.74 6.08 -21.59
CA PRO A 262 30.41 5.58 -20.40
C PRO A 262 30.79 6.66 -19.38
N ASN A 263 30.85 7.94 -19.79
CA ASN A 263 31.18 9.07 -18.92
C ASN A 263 29.92 9.75 -18.35
N ALA A 264 28.72 9.29 -18.70
CA ALA A 264 27.48 9.85 -18.19
C ALA A 264 27.36 9.65 -16.68
N PHE A 265 26.80 10.65 -16.00
CA PHE A 265 26.48 10.58 -14.59
C PHE A 265 24.97 10.43 -14.41
N MET A 266 24.54 9.46 -13.60
CA MET A 266 23.13 9.25 -13.32
C MET A 266 22.85 9.14 -11.81
N THR A 267 21.76 9.74 -11.34
CA THR A 267 21.23 9.51 -9.99
C THR A 267 19.89 8.81 -10.06
N ILE A 268 19.67 7.91 -9.10
CA ILE A 268 18.44 7.13 -9.00
C ILE A 268 17.79 7.45 -7.66
N SER A 269 16.58 8.02 -7.69
CA SER A 269 15.83 8.33 -6.49
C SER A 269 14.54 7.52 -6.41
N GLN A 270 14.07 7.26 -5.19
CA GLN A 270 12.77 6.66 -4.98
C GLN A 270 11.69 7.71 -5.16
N VAL A 271 10.69 7.39 -5.97
CA VAL A 271 9.52 8.25 -6.15
C VAL A 271 8.38 7.65 -5.37
N GLN A 272 7.85 8.41 -4.40
CA GLN A 272 6.77 7.95 -3.52
C GLN A 272 5.46 7.79 -4.29
N GLU A 273 5.10 8.76 -5.11
CA GLU A 273 3.87 8.73 -5.92
C GLU A 273 4.08 9.45 -7.26
N VAL A 274 3.46 8.95 -8.32
CA VAL A 274 3.43 9.59 -9.63
C VAL A 274 2.03 9.48 -10.20
N THR A 275 1.38 10.63 -10.38
CA THR A 275 0.01 10.73 -10.88
C THR A 275 0.01 11.56 -12.16
N GLY A 276 -0.54 11.03 -13.26
CA GLY A 276 -0.46 11.74 -14.56
C GLY A 276 -0.50 10.86 -15.80
N GLU A 277 -0.33 11.49 -16.97
CA GLU A 277 -0.24 10.82 -18.28
C GLU A 277 0.93 9.82 -18.32
N GLY A 278 0.73 8.69 -19.00
CA GLY A 278 1.72 7.61 -19.06
C GLY A 278 1.80 6.71 -17.82
N PHE A 279 1.11 7.06 -16.74
CA PHE A 279 1.23 6.38 -15.45
C PHE A 279 -0.10 6.07 -14.74
N THR A 280 -1.09 6.95 -14.82
CA THR A 280 -2.42 6.78 -14.20
C THR A 280 -3.52 6.62 -15.23
N TYR A 281 -3.35 7.19 -16.43
CA TYR A 281 -4.42 7.33 -17.43
C TYR A 281 -4.33 6.38 -18.64
N LEU A 282 -3.21 5.67 -18.83
CA LEU A 282 -3.02 4.77 -19.97
C LEU A 282 -2.99 3.31 -19.51
N SER A 283 -3.86 2.47 -20.08
CA SER A 283 -3.73 1.02 -19.97
C SER A 283 -2.50 0.54 -20.73
N GLU A 284 -1.90 -0.58 -20.30
CA GLU A 284 -0.74 -1.20 -20.96
C GLU A 284 -0.97 -1.41 -22.47
N GLU A 285 -2.22 -1.62 -22.89
CA GLU A 285 -2.63 -1.72 -24.30
C GLU A 285 -2.39 -0.43 -25.10
N VAL A 286 -2.63 0.75 -24.51
CA VAL A 286 -2.40 2.03 -25.20
C VAL A 286 -0.90 2.36 -25.27
N GLN A 287 -0.12 1.93 -24.27
CA GLN A 287 1.34 1.98 -24.35
C GLN A 287 1.88 1.09 -25.49
N ALA A 288 1.36 -0.14 -25.61
CA ALA A 288 1.74 -1.05 -26.70
C ALA A 288 1.36 -0.51 -28.09
N GLN A 289 0.18 0.14 -28.22
CA GLN A 289 -0.22 0.79 -29.46
C GLN A 289 0.70 1.95 -29.84
N ARG A 290 1.06 2.82 -28.90
CA ARG A 290 2.00 3.92 -29.16
C ARG A 290 3.38 3.44 -29.59
N ILE A 291 3.89 2.36 -28.98
CA ILE A 291 5.15 1.73 -29.42
C ILE A 291 5.02 1.23 -30.87
N THR A 292 3.89 0.61 -31.20
CA THR A 292 3.63 0.09 -32.55
C THR A 292 3.44 1.21 -33.58
N GLU A 293 2.82 2.33 -33.20
CA GLU A 293 2.61 3.51 -34.05
C GLU A 293 3.90 4.29 -34.26
N ALA A 294 4.69 4.50 -33.20
CA ALA A 294 6.02 5.10 -33.30
C ALA A 294 6.95 4.28 -34.19
N GLN A 295 6.86 2.94 -34.18
CA GLN A 295 7.63 2.10 -35.10
C GLN A 295 7.19 2.24 -36.57
N LYS A 296 5.92 2.60 -36.84
CA LYS A 296 5.39 2.74 -38.20
C LYS A 296 5.67 4.10 -38.85
N GLU A 297 5.81 5.15 -38.05
CA GLU A 297 6.13 6.49 -38.58
C GLU A 297 7.58 6.61 -39.10
N TRP A 298 8.44 5.62 -38.82
CA TRP A 298 9.86 5.62 -39.16
C TRP A 298 10.23 4.65 -40.30
N ASP A 299 9.25 3.90 -40.83
CA ASP A 299 9.40 2.98 -41.98
C ASP A 299 9.13 3.67 -43.35
N TYR A 300 9.30 5.00 -43.43
CA TYR A 300 9.25 5.81 -44.67
C TYR A 300 10.48 6.73 -44.77
#